data_AF-A0A1Y0RHV3-F1
#
_entry.id   AF-A0A1Y0RHV3-F1
#
_cell.length_a   1.000
_cell.length_b   1.000
_cell.length_c   1.000
_cell.angle_alpha   90.00
_cell.angle_beta   90.00
_cell.angle_gamma   90.00
#
_symmetry.space_group_name_H-M   'P 1'
#
loop_
_entity.id
_entity.type
_entity.pdbx_description
1 polymer ?
#
loop_
_entity_poly.entity_id
_entity_poly.type
_entity_poly.pdbx_seq_one_letter_code
_entity_poly.pdbx_strand_id
1 'polypeptide(L)'
;MFYIPITRLENAKGIFQGFYELSRPKSFQNPDDLSQYYCSWILHPKTQSVMLEIPDGTLFIHKNANENIFDKYLSPFVASQKITFLDVTKIKLVIINNKGKNVRVVDNIPNYWKKQSKTREQLQQEGWFSTSPMGLP
;
A
#
# COMPACT_ATOMS: atom_id res chain seq x y z
N MET A 1 5.29 -8.53 -7.78
CA MET A 1 4.10 -7.95 -7.11
C MET A 1 3.70 -8.88 -5.98
N PHE A 2 3.25 -8.35 -4.84
CA PHE A 2 2.74 -9.15 -3.74
C PHE A 2 1.55 -8.45 -3.08
N TYR A 3 0.82 -9.23 -2.29
CA TYR A 3 -0.44 -8.83 -1.69
C TYR A 3 -0.34 -8.86 -0.17
N ILE A 4 -0.65 -7.75 0.49
CA ILE A 4 -0.64 -7.66 1.96
C ILE A 4 -2.09 -7.61 2.48
N PRO A 5 -2.46 -8.43 3.47
CA PRO A 5 -3.79 -8.33 4.06
C PRO A 5 -3.95 -7.02 4.83
N ILE A 6 -5.04 -6.32 4.57
CA ILE A 6 -5.42 -5.11 5.30
C ILE A 6 -6.77 -5.30 5.97
N THR A 7 -6.82 -4.98 7.27
CA THR A 7 -7.98 -5.25 8.12
C THR A 7 -9.26 -4.51 7.68
N ARG A 8 -9.13 -3.35 7.02
CA ARG A 8 -10.26 -2.51 6.59
C ARG A 8 -9.95 -1.79 5.28
N LEU A 9 -10.93 -1.71 4.38
CA LEU A 9 -10.81 -1.02 3.09
C LEU A 9 -10.35 0.44 3.23
N GLU A 10 -10.84 1.16 4.24
CA GLU A 10 -10.45 2.56 4.48
C GLU A 10 -8.96 2.71 4.81
N ASN A 11 -8.36 1.74 5.51
CA ASN A 11 -6.93 1.74 5.77
C ASN A 11 -6.14 1.48 4.47
N ALA A 12 -6.65 0.62 3.58
CA ALA A 12 -6.04 0.36 2.28
C ALA A 12 -6.06 1.61 1.40
N LYS A 13 -7.24 2.24 1.24
CA LYS A 13 -7.40 3.53 0.53
C LYS A 13 -6.46 4.60 1.07
N GLY A 14 -6.36 4.68 2.39
CA GLY A 14 -5.50 5.61 3.08
C GLY A 14 -4.01 5.43 2.78
N ILE A 15 -3.52 4.19 2.84
CA ILE A 15 -2.14 3.86 2.48
C ILE A 15 -1.86 4.21 1.01
N PHE A 16 -2.81 3.99 0.10
CA PHE A 16 -2.62 4.36 -1.31
C PHE A 16 -2.59 5.87 -1.56
N GLN A 17 -3.48 6.61 -0.90
CA GLN A 17 -3.42 8.07 -0.93
C GLN A 17 -2.09 8.56 -0.36
N GLY A 18 -1.58 7.91 0.69
CA GLY A 18 -0.27 8.24 1.23
C GLY A 18 0.86 8.05 0.21
N PHE A 19 0.88 6.93 -0.52
CA PHE A 19 1.85 6.74 -1.60
C PHE A 19 1.69 7.73 -2.74
N TYR A 20 0.45 8.07 -3.12
CA TYR A 20 0.18 9.11 -4.11
C TYR A 20 0.73 10.47 -3.65
N GLU A 21 0.42 10.86 -2.41
CA GLU A 21 0.88 12.10 -1.76
C GLU A 21 2.40 12.18 -1.60
N LEU A 22 3.10 11.05 -1.49
CA LEU A 22 4.56 11.02 -1.52
C LEU A 22 5.11 11.47 -2.87
N SER A 23 4.54 11.00 -3.97
CA SER A 23 4.99 11.37 -5.33
C SER A 23 4.48 12.74 -5.77
N ARG A 24 3.32 13.15 -5.26
CA ARG A 24 2.62 14.39 -5.58
C ARG A 24 2.04 15.00 -4.31
N PRO A 25 2.79 15.84 -3.59
CA PRO A 25 2.28 16.54 -2.42
C PRO A 25 1.07 17.39 -2.81
N LYS A 26 0.18 17.67 -1.85
CA LYS A 26 -1.12 18.34 -2.10
C LYS A 26 -1.04 19.62 -2.93
N SER A 27 0.04 20.41 -2.81
CA SER A 27 0.25 21.62 -3.59
C SER A 27 0.58 21.39 -5.08
N PHE A 28 0.83 20.15 -5.48
CA PHE A 28 1.16 19.73 -6.85
C PHE A 28 0.12 18.75 -7.43
N GLN A 29 -0.95 18.45 -6.69
CA GLN A 29 -2.03 17.59 -7.18
C GLN A 29 -2.94 18.38 -8.11
N ASN A 30 -3.32 17.76 -9.24
CA ASN A 30 -4.32 18.34 -10.12
C ASN A 30 -5.71 17.86 -9.65
N PRO A 31 -6.68 18.75 -9.40
CA PRO A 31 -8.06 18.35 -9.11
C PRO A 31 -8.68 17.47 -10.22
N ASP A 32 -8.20 17.56 -11.45
CA ASP A 32 -8.66 16.75 -12.59
C ASP A 32 -7.98 15.36 -12.68
N ASP A 33 -7.09 15.01 -11.75
CA ASP A 33 -6.45 13.69 -11.74
C ASP A 33 -7.52 12.60 -11.54
N LEU A 34 -7.65 11.70 -12.54
CA LEU A 34 -8.65 10.63 -12.58
C LEU A 34 -8.48 9.56 -11.48
N SER A 35 -7.33 9.52 -10.80
CA SER A 35 -7.07 8.63 -9.67
C SER A 35 -6.09 9.29 -8.69
N GLN A 36 -6.40 9.17 -7.40
CA GLN A 36 -5.54 9.60 -6.28
C GLN A 36 -4.89 8.40 -5.57
N TYR A 37 -4.75 7.27 -6.26
CA TYR A 37 -4.26 6.02 -5.70
C TYR A 37 -3.04 5.52 -6.47
N TYR A 38 -1.96 5.22 -5.74
CA TYR A 38 -0.71 4.71 -6.32
C TYR A 38 -0.77 3.21 -6.68
N CYS A 39 -1.55 2.40 -5.96
CA CYS A 39 -1.75 0.98 -6.29
C CYS A 39 -3.22 0.57 -6.20
N SER A 40 -3.49 -0.65 -6.70
CA SER A 40 -4.80 -1.30 -6.64
C SER A 40 -5.00 -2.10 -5.35
N TRP A 41 -6.24 -2.51 -5.08
CA TRP A 41 -6.57 -3.51 -4.07
C TRP A 41 -7.53 -4.53 -4.64
N ILE A 42 -7.58 -5.69 -4.00
CA ILE A 42 -8.55 -6.72 -4.33
C ILE A 42 -9.42 -7.02 -3.11
N LEU A 43 -10.69 -7.32 -3.37
CA LEU A 43 -11.65 -7.78 -2.38
C LEU A 43 -11.89 -9.27 -2.60
N HIS A 44 -11.81 -10.05 -1.54
CA HIS A 44 -12.20 -11.44 -1.62
C HIS A 44 -13.70 -11.52 -1.98
N PRO A 45 -14.10 -12.28 -3.01
CA PRO A 45 -15.48 -12.30 -3.51
C PRO A 45 -16.53 -12.82 -2.52
N LYS A 46 -16.11 -13.48 -1.43
CA LYS A 46 -17.00 -14.11 -0.44
C LYS A 46 -16.92 -13.42 0.91
N THR A 47 -15.71 -13.20 1.42
CA THR A 47 -15.50 -12.68 2.78
C THR A 47 -15.38 -11.16 2.83
N GLN A 48 -15.31 -10.47 1.68
CA GLN A 48 -15.03 -9.03 1.59
C GLN A 48 -13.69 -8.62 2.26
N SER A 49 -12.80 -9.58 2.53
CA SER A 49 -11.46 -9.30 3.02
C SER A 49 -10.65 -8.55 1.98
N VAL A 50 -9.79 -7.64 2.42
CA VAL A 50 -9.04 -6.74 1.52
C VAL A 50 -7.57 -7.15 1.47
N MET A 51 -7.03 -7.24 0.26
CA MET A 51 -5.59 -7.35 0.03
C MET A 51 -5.10 -6.12 -0.72
N LEU A 52 -4.04 -5.53 -0.19
CA LEU A 52 -3.31 -4.41 -0.77
C LEU A 52 -2.34 -4.94 -1.82
N GLU A 53 -2.46 -4.50 -3.07
CA GLU A 53 -1.52 -4.85 -4.12
C GLU A 53 -0.31 -3.92 -4.05
N ILE A 54 0.87 -4.48 -3.78
CA ILE A 54 2.12 -3.72 -3.83
C ILE A 54 2.85 -4.06 -5.13
N PRO A 55 2.98 -3.09 -6.05
CA PRO A 55 3.73 -3.30 -7.28
C PRO A 55 5.21 -3.50 -6.94
N ASP A 56 5.86 -4.38 -7.70
CA ASP A 56 7.31 -4.51 -7.64
C ASP A 56 7.94 -3.44 -8.53
N GLY A 57 7.88 -2.20 -8.04
CA GLY A 57 8.30 -1.01 -8.76
C GLY A 57 8.91 0.03 -7.84
N THR A 58 9.33 1.13 -8.45
CA THR A 58 9.85 2.30 -7.73
C THR A 58 8.78 3.38 -7.60
N LEU A 59 8.72 3.98 -6.42
CA LEU A 59 7.96 5.19 -6.13
C LEU A 59 8.92 6.37 -6.07
N PHE A 60 8.63 7.41 -6.86
CA PHE A 60 9.31 8.69 -6.69
C PHE A 60 8.79 9.37 -5.42
N ILE A 61 9.69 9.80 -4.53
CA ILE A 61 9.35 10.60 -3.36
C ILE A 61 9.67 12.06 -3.70
N HIS A 62 8.65 12.91 -3.73
CA HIS A 62 8.80 14.32 -4.03
C HIS A 62 9.65 15.03 -2.96
N LYS A 63 10.42 16.04 -3.37
CA LYS A 63 11.29 16.82 -2.46
C LYS A 63 10.54 17.47 -1.27
N ASN A 64 9.25 17.74 -1.46
CA ASN A 64 8.36 18.34 -0.46
C ASN A 64 7.36 17.32 0.13
N ALA A 65 7.61 16.01 -0.02
CA ALA A 65 6.75 14.98 0.55
C ALA A 65 6.66 15.12 2.08
N ASN A 66 5.45 14.90 2.62
CA ASN A 66 5.24 14.87 4.07
C ASN A 66 5.64 13.49 4.61
N GLU A 67 6.69 13.43 5.43
CA GLU A 67 7.16 12.20 6.06
C GLU A 67 6.15 11.57 7.04
N ASN A 68 5.23 12.37 7.58
CA ASN A 68 4.24 11.91 8.55
C ASN A 68 2.94 11.41 7.89
N ILE A 69 2.91 11.28 6.56
CA ILE A 69 1.69 10.98 5.82
C ILE A 69 1.01 9.66 6.24
N PHE A 70 1.82 8.68 6.66
CA PHE A 70 1.34 7.36 7.05
C PHE A 70 0.95 7.22 8.52
N ASP A 71 1.24 8.22 9.37
CA ASP A 71 1.07 8.09 10.82
C ASP A 71 -0.34 7.70 11.21
N LYS A 72 -1.34 8.39 10.63
CA LYS A 72 -2.75 8.11 10.91
C LYS A 72 -3.19 6.71 10.43
N TYR A 73 -2.56 6.16 9.40
CA TYR A 73 -2.92 4.86 8.82
C TYR A 73 -2.19 3.69 9.50
N LEU A 74 -0.99 3.95 10.02
CA LEU A 74 -0.17 2.97 10.73
C LEU A 74 -0.48 2.91 12.23
N SER A 75 -1.00 4.00 12.81
CA SER A 75 -1.35 4.08 14.24
C SER A 75 -2.25 2.93 14.73
N PRO A 76 -3.30 2.49 14.00
CA PRO A 76 -4.11 1.35 14.41
C PRO A 76 -3.33 0.02 14.47
N PHE A 77 -2.32 -0.15 13.62
CA PHE A 77 -1.47 -1.34 13.62
C PHE A 77 -0.48 -1.32 14.78
N VAL A 78 0.03 -0.13 15.15
CA VAL A 78 0.84 0.05 16.37
C VAL A 78 0.00 -0.25 17.61
N ALA A 79 -1.22 0.30 17.71
CA ALA A 79 -2.12 0.07 18.84
C ALA A 79 -2.49 -1.42 19.00
N SER A 80 -2.58 -2.15 17.89
CA SER A 80 -2.84 -3.60 17.88
C SER A 80 -1.57 -4.45 18.04
N GLN A 81 -0.41 -3.84 18.34
CA GLN A 81 0.90 -4.50 18.44
C GLN A 81 1.32 -5.32 17.21
N LYS A 82 0.74 -5.01 16.04
CA LYS A 82 1.04 -5.67 14.77
C LYS A 82 2.34 -5.14 14.17
N ILE A 83 2.60 -3.85 14.33
CA ILE A 83 3.88 -3.20 14.00
C ILE A 83 4.37 -2.41 15.20
N THR A 84 5.66 -2.11 15.23
CA THR A 84 6.27 -1.33 16.32
C THR A 84 6.32 0.16 15.97
N PHE A 85 6.46 1.03 16.98
CA PHE A 85 6.77 2.45 16.75
C PHE A 85 8.09 2.65 15.98
N LEU A 86 9.04 1.72 16.15
CA LEU A 86 10.29 1.70 15.41
C LEU A 86 10.05 1.46 13.91
N ASP A 87 9.09 0.60 13.53
CA ASP A 87 8.74 0.37 12.12
C ASP A 87 8.17 1.64 11.47
N VAL A 88 7.30 2.36 12.19
CA VAL A 88 6.77 3.66 11.72
C VAL A 88 7.91 4.67 11.55
N THR A 89 8.81 4.75 12.53
CA THR A 89 9.97 5.64 12.47
C THR A 89 10.89 5.31 11.29
N LYS A 90 11.11 4.03 10.99
CA LYS A 90 11.90 3.60 9.83
C LYS A 90 11.27 4.07 8.52
N ILE A 91 9.95 3.94 8.37
CA ILE A 91 9.24 4.44 7.17
C ILE A 91 9.44 5.95 7.02
N LYS A 92 9.32 6.72 8.11
CA LYS A 92 9.58 8.17 8.09
C LYS A 92 10.99 8.49 7.61
N LEU A 93 11.99 7.81 8.18
CA LEU A 93 13.39 8.01 7.80
C LEU A 93 13.65 7.65 6.34
N VAL A 94 13.02 6.59 5.83
CA VAL A 94 13.07 6.24 4.40
C VAL A 94 12.54 7.39 3.56
N ILE A 95 11.41 7.99 3.93
CA ILE A 95 10.83 9.12 3.19
C ILE A 95 11.78 10.32 3.24
N ILE A 96 12.26 10.71 4.43
CA ILE A 96 13.17 11.85 4.62
C ILE A 96 14.44 11.70 3.78
N ASN A 97 15.11 10.54 3.86
CA ASN A 97 16.40 10.30 3.22
C ASN A 97 16.32 10.16 1.69
N ASN A 98 15.11 9.94 1.16
CA ASN A 98 14.87 9.72 -0.26
C ASN A 98 14.00 10.79 -0.92
N LYS A 99 13.77 11.94 -0.26
CA LYS A 99 13.17 13.12 -0.90
C LYS A 99 13.95 13.47 -2.18
N GLY A 100 13.23 13.57 -3.30
CA GLY A 100 13.77 13.79 -4.64
C GLY A 100 14.33 12.55 -5.34
N LYS A 101 14.07 11.33 -4.83
CA LYS A 101 14.63 10.07 -5.37
C LYS A 101 13.55 9.01 -5.58
N ASN A 102 13.89 8.00 -6.38
CA ASN A 102 13.09 6.80 -6.57
C ASN A 102 13.43 5.75 -5.50
N VAL A 103 12.42 5.14 -4.91
CA VAL A 103 12.54 4.12 -3.85
C VAL A 103 11.74 2.88 -4.22
N ARG A 104 12.32 1.70 -4.07
CA ARG A 104 11.55 0.45 -4.16
C ARG A 104 10.67 0.30 -2.91
N VAL A 105 9.35 0.33 -3.11
CA VAL A 105 8.38 0.25 -2.00
C VAL A 105 8.52 -1.07 -1.24
N VAL A 106 8.74 -2.14 -1.98
CA VAL A 106 8.87 -3.52 -1.49
C VAL A 106 9.98 -3.72 -0.45
N ASP A 107 11.07 -2.95 -0.56
CA ASP A 107 12.21 -3.06 0.35
C ASP A 107 11.90 -2.44 1.71
N ASN A 108 10.98 -1.48 1.73
CA ASN A 108 10.73 -0.57 2.85
C ASN A 108 9.42 -0.84 3.61
N ILE A 109 8.67 -1.89 3.24
CA ILE A 109 7.48 -2.29 4.01
C ILE A 109 7.87 -2.95 5.35
N PRO A 110 7.06 -2.79 6.42
CA PRO A 110 7.26 -3.47 7.69
C PRO A 110 7.38 -4.99 7.57
N ASN A 111 8.24 -5.60 8.40
CA ASN A 111 8.42 -7.06 8.43
C ASN A 111 7.13 -7.83 8.74
N TYR A 112 6.24 -7.25 9.54
CA TYR A 112 4.91 -7.82 9.80
C TYR A 112 4.14 -8.08 8.51
N TRP A 113 4.13 -7.11 7.58
CA TRP A 113 3.49 -7.26 6.29
C TRP A 113 4.26 -8.17 5.35
N LYS A 114 5.60 -8.15 5.38
CA LYS A 114 6.42 -9.11 4.61
C LYS A 114 6.12 -10.56 4.98
N LYS A 115 5.87 -10.86 6.26
CA LYS A 115 5.53 -12.22 6.72
C LYS A 115 4.13 -12.68 6.32
N GLN A 116 3.24 -11.74 5.98
CA GLN A 116 1.87 -12.02 5.58
C GLN A 116 1.65 -11.80 4.08
N SER A 117 2.71 -11.43 3.36
CA SER A 117 2.59 -11.17 1.94
C SER A 117 2.31 -12.48 1.21
N LYS A 118 1.41 -12.40 0.24
CA LYS A 118 1.06 -13.52 -0.63
C LYS A 118 1.39 -13.17 -2.06
N THR A 119 1.73 -14.19 -2.84
CA THR A 119 1.83 -14.06 -4.30
C THR A 119 0.44 -14.15 -4.94
N ARG A 120 0.35 -13.80 -6.22
CA ARG A 120 -0.90 -13.92 -6.96
C ARG A 120 -1.37 -15.38 -7.03
N GLU A 121 -0.44 -16.30 -7.22
CA GLU A 121 -0.69 -17.73 -7.35
C GLU A 121 -1.28 -18.31 -6.05
N GLN A 122 -0.74 -17.90 -4.90
CA GLN A 122 -1.27 -18.30 -3.59
C GLN A 122 -2.71 -17.79 -3.39
N LEU A 123 -2.97 -16.53 -3.76
CA LEU A 123 -4.32 -15.97 -3.68
C LEU A 123 -5.30 -16.63 -4.66
N GLN A 124 -4.83 -17.05 -5.85
CA GLN A 124 -5.65 -17.79 -6.79
C GLN A 124 -6.07 -19.16 -6.22
N GLN A 125 -5.14 -19.88 -5.59
CA GLN A 125 -5.44 -21.14 -4.89
C GLN A 125 -6.42 -20.95 -3.73
N GLU A 126 -6.37 -19.79 -3.08
CA GLU A 126 -7.29 -19.40 -2.01
C GLU A 126 -8.65 -18.87 -2.52
N GLY A 127 -8.86 -18.78 -3.83
CA GLY A 127 -10.14 -18.35 -4.41
C GLY A 127 -10.40 -16.85 -4.36
N TRP A 128 -9.35 -16.02 -4.27
CA TRP A 128 -9.46 -14.56 -4.32
C TRP A 128 -9.79 -14.04 -5.72
N PHE A 129 -9.42 -14.81 -6.75
CA PHE A 129 -9.73 -14.50 -8.14
C PHE A 129 -10.75 -15.51 -8.62
N SER A 130 -11.85 -15.03 -9.20
CA SER A 130 -12.85 -15.91 -9.81
C SER A 130 -12.19 -16.76 -10.89
N THR A 131 -12.21 -18.08 -10.72
CA THR A 131 -11.91 -19.03 -11.79
C THR A 131 -13.13 -19.16 -12.71
N SER A 132 -13.56 -18.05 -13.31
CA SER A 132 -14.45 -18.15 -14.45
C SER A 132 -13.58 -18.07 -15.69
N PRO A 133 -13.45 -19.15 -16.49
CA PRO A 133 -13.17 -18.92 -17.90
C PRO A 133 -14.32 -18.03 -18.37
N MET A 134 -14.02 -16.90 -18.99
CA MET A 134 -15.05 -16.18 -19.72
C MET A 134 -15.55 -17.17 -20.79
N GLY A 135 -16.68 -17.83 -20.51
CA GLY A 135 -17.56 -18.30 -21.54
C GLY A 135 -17.96 -17.07 -22.33
N LEU A 136 -17.32 -16.89 -23.48
CA LEU A 136 -17.80 -15.99 -24.50
C LEU A 136 -19.20 -16.45 -24.89
N PRO A 137 -20.24 -15.60 -24.81
CA PRO A 137 -21.37 -15.74 -25.71
C PRO A 137 -20.94 -15.45 -27.15
#